data_AF-A0A2E8D6L5-F1
#
_entry.id   AF-A0A2E8D6L5-F1
#
_cell.length_a   1.000
_cell.length_b   1.000
_cell.length_c   1.000
_cell.angle_alpha   90.00
_cell.angle_beta   90.00
_cell.angle_gamma   90.00
#
_symmetry.space_group_name_H-M   'P 1'
#
loop_
_entity.id
_entity.type
_entity.pdbx_description
1 polymer ?
#
loop_
_entity_poly.entity_id
_entity_poly.type
_entity_poly.pdbx_seq_one_letter_code
_entity_poly.pdbx_strand_id
1 'polypeptide(L)'
;MEPLLSLQIDDPHRTYQPGDELECECQVDAIDASDIQAIETSVLWYTEGKGDEDLGVHYFERRVPNDAEDGDLRPMHRFATVLPNSPLSYSGGIVKVRWCARVRLFLRRGKELFFEQPFHLGAVAPIRI
;
A
#
# COMPACT_ATOMS: atom_id res chain seq x y z
N MET A 1 14.73 -19.86 -3.30
CA MET A 1 14.71 -18.61 -4.09
C MET A 1 14.10 -17.54 -3.21
N GLU A 2 14.62 -16.30 -3.23
CA GLU A 2 13.98 -15.21 -2.51
C GLU A 2 12.90 -14.60 -3.44
N PRO A 3 11.63 -14.57 -3.02
CA PRO A 3 10.56 -13.97 -3.82
C PRO A 3 10.82 -12.48 -4.05
N LEU A 4 10.44 -12.00 -5.23
CA LEU A 4 10.46 -10.60 -5.60
C LEU A 4 9.03 -10.07 -5.55
N LEU A 5 8.83 -8.95 -4.86
CA LEU A 5 7.55 -8.27 -4.75
C LEU A 5 7.74 -6.83 -5.19
N SER A 6 6.99 -6.40 -6.20
CA SER A 6 6.99 -5.02 -6.70
C SER A 6 5.63 -4.36 -6.51
N LEU A 7 5.65 -3.04 -6.31
CA LEU A 7 4.47 -2.18 -6.26
C LEU A 7 4.84 -0.86 -6.90
N GLN A 8 3.98 -0.39 -7.81
CA GLN A 8 4.11 0.90 -8.47
C GLN A 8 2.79 1.66 -8.35
N ILE A 9 2.90 2.98 -8.37
CA ILE A 9 1.78 3.92 -8.49
C ILE A 9 2.13 4.89 -9.63
N ASP A 10 1.12 5.46 -10.29
CA ASP A 10 1.30 6.26 -11.53
C ASP A 10 2.37 7.35 -11.43
N ASP A 11 2.28 8.18 -10.40
CA ASP A 11 3.30 9.19 -10.09
C ASP A 11 3.51 9.25 -8.56
N PRO A 12 4.62 8.69 -8.03
CA PRO A 12 4.90 8.72 -6.60
C PRO A 12 5.41 10.09 -6.12
N HIS A 13 5.78 11.00 -7.02
CA HIS A 13 6.28 12.33 -6.69
C HIS A 13 5.19 13.40 -6.76
N ARG A 14 4.05 13.09 -7.37
CA ARG A 14 2.85 13.93 -7.36
C ARG A 14 2.29 14.08 -5.94
N THR A 15 1.82 15.29 -5.64
CA THR A 15 0.88 15.52 -4.54
C THR A 15 -0.54 15.26 -5.04
N TYR A 16 -1.12 14.13 -4.66
CA TYR A 16 -2.51 13.81 -4.93
C TYR A 16 -3.43 14.75 -4.14
N GLN A 17 -4.62 15.03 -4.65
CA GLN A 17 -5.67 15.76 -3.96
C GLN A 17 -6.80 14.82 -3.54
N PRO A 18 -7.60 15.18 -2.53
CA PRO A 18 -8.86 14.49 -2.27
C PRO A 18 -9.72 14.37 -3.54
N GLY A 19 -10.28 13.19 -3.76
CA GLY A 19 -11.05 12.89 -4.96
C GLY A 19 -10.22 12.49 -6.18
N ASP A 20 -8.89 12.61 -6.15
CA ASP A 20 -8.04 11.99 -7.16
C ASP A 20 -8.16 10.46 -7.09
N GLU A 21 -8.05 9.81 -8.25
CA GLU A 21 -7.88 8.36 -8.33
C GLU A 21 -6.39 8.02 -8.16
N LEU A 22 -6.12 7.05 -7.29
CA LEU A 22 -4.80 6.43 -7.15
C LEU A 22 -4.86 5.07 -7.83
N GLU A 23 -4.13 4.92 -8.93
CA GLU A 23 -3.93 3.63 -9.59
C GLU A 23 -2.61 3.00 -9.13
N CYS A 24 -2.65 1.68 -8.91
CA CYS A 24 -1.54 0.89 -8.42
C CYS A 24 -1.38 -0.39 -9.25
N GLU A 25 -0.15 -0.82 -9.43
CA GLU A 25 0.19 -2.12 -10.03
C GLU A 25 1.12 -2.90 -9.10
N CYS A 26 0.87 -4.19 -8.89
CA CYS A 26 1.77 -5.07 -8.15
C CYS A 26 1.99 -6.42 -8.83
N GLN A 27 3.20 -6.96 -8.67
CA GLN A 27 3.59 -8.24 -9.24
C GLN A 27 4.43 -9.05 -8.25
N VAL A 28 4.29 -10.38 -8.31
CA VAL A 28 5.06 -11.34 -7.52
C VAL A 28 5.82 -12.26 -8.44
N ASP A 29 7.14 -12.29 -8.29
CA ASP A 29 8.05 -13.13 -9.08
C ASP A 29 8.95 -13.97 -8.18
N ALA A 30 9.74 -14.86 -8.79
CA ALA A 30 10.77 -15.67 -8.12
C ALA A 30 10.25 -16.58 -6.98
N ILE A 31 9.02 -17.08 -7.11
CA ILE A 31 8.39 -18.04 -6.20
C ILE A 31 7.38 -18.95 -6.91
N ASP A 32 7.19 -20.16 -6.39
CA ASP A 32 6.17 -21.09 -6.87
C ASP A 32 4.77 -20.61 -6.45
N ALA A 33 3.82 -20.63 -7.39
CA ALA A 33 2.43 -20.21 -7.14
C ALA A 33 1.82 -20.95 -5.93
N SER A 34 2.11 -22.25 -5.80
CA SER A 34 1.61 -23.06 -4.70
C SER A 34 2.13 -22.62 -3.33
N ASP A 35 3.23 -21.88 -3.25
CA ASP A 35 3.77 -21.38 -1.99
C ASP A 35 3.12 -20.07 -1.53
N ILE A 36 2.33 -19.41 -2.38
CA ILE A 36 1.57 -18.21 -2.05
C ILE A 36 0.24 -18.62 -1.41
N GLN A 37 -0.04 -18.09 -0.22
CA GLN A 37 -1.33 -18.28 0.48
C GLN A 37 -2.29 -17.13 0.22
N ALA A 38 -1.77 -15.90 0.14
CA ALA A 38 -2.55 -14.72 -0.17
C ALA A 38 -1.67 -13.55 -0.57
N ILE A 39 -2.26 -12.61 -1.28
CA ILE A 39 -1.73 -11.26 -1.50
C ILE A 39 -2.74 -10.27 -0.94
N GLU A 40 -2.30 -9.39 -0.05
CA GLU A 40 -3.08 -8.23 0.38
C GLU A 40 -2.55 -6.96 -0.26
N THR A 41 -3.44 -6.13 -0.76
CA THR A 41 -3.15 -4.78 -1.26
C THR A 41 -3.96 -3.78 -0.46
N SER A 42 -3.31 -2.72 0.01
CA SER A 42 -3.95 -1.71 0.83
C SER A 42 -3.45 -0.31 0.48
N VAL A 43 -4.33 0.67 0.60
CA VAL A 43 -3.96 2.09 0.68
C VAL A 43 -4.28 2.54 2.09
N LEU A 44 -3.27 3.03 2.81
CA LEU A 44 -3.39 3.32 4.22
C LEU A 44 -2.59 4.55 4.61
N TRP A 45 -2.89 5.06 5.80
CA TRP A 45 -2.11 6.08 6.46
C TRP A 45 -1.68 5.61 7.85
N TYR A 46 -0.60 6.20 8.35
CA TYR A 46 -0.16 6.00 9.72
C TYR A 46 0.46 7.28 10.29
N THR A 47 0.43 7.41 11.61
CA THR A 47 1.16 8.48 12.31
C THR A 47 2.58 8.04 12.66
N GLU A 48 3.52 8.97 12.58
CA GLU A 48 4.93 8.80 12.95
C GLU A 48 5.32 9.98 13.84
N GLY A 49 6.02 9.74 14.96
CA GLY A 49 6.56 10.82 15.79
C GLY A 49 6.52 10.54 17.29
N LYS A 50 6.42 11.61 18.10
CA LYS A 50 6.29 11.49 19.55
C LYS A 50 4.84 11.29 19.93
N GLY A 51 4.56 10.24 20.72
CA GLY A 51 3.23 9.89 21.17
C GLY A 51 2.82 8.52 20.65
N ASP A 52 1.51 8.29 20.55
CA ASP A 52 0.95 7.03 20.06
C ASP A 52 0.97 7.00 18.53
N GLU A 53 1.38 5.85 17.99
CA GLU A 53 1.25 5.52 16.57
C GLU A 53 -0.16 5.00 16.31
N ASP A 54 -0.80 5.52 15.26
CA ASP A 54 -2.12 5.14 14.79
C ASP A 54 -2.05 4.79 13.31
N LEU A 55 -2.96 3.95 12.84
CA LEU A 55 -3.03 3.48 11.46
C LEU A 55 -4.48 3.36 11.01
N GLY A 56 -4.78 3.88 9.82
CA GLY A 56 -6.07 3.72 9.17
C GLY A 56 -5.95 3.18 7.77
N VAL A 57 -6.78 2.19 7.44
CA VAL A 57 -6.86 1.59 6.10
C VAL A 57 -7.98 2.23 5.32
N HIS A 58 -7.65 2.86 4.19
CA HIS A 58 -8.63 3.47 3.27
C HIS A 58 -9.14 2.47 2.24
N TYR A 59 -8.22 1.70 1.66
CA TYR A 59 -8.53 0.63 0.71
C TYR A 59 -7.91 -0.68 1.19
N PHE A 60 -8.62 -1.78 1.01
CA PHE A 60 -8.14 -3.12 1.28
C PHE A 60 -8.73 -4.12 0.29
N GLU A 61 -7.87 -4.97 -0.24
CA GLU A 61 -8.23 -6.13 -1.02
C GLU A 61 -7.32 -7.29 -0.62
N ARG A 62 -7.90 -8.50 -0.56
CA ARG A 62 -7.17 -9.73 -0.31
C ARG A 62 -7.54 -10.74 -1.39
N ARG A 63 -6.52 -11.23 -2.11
CA ARG A 63 -6.66 -12.30 -3.10
C ARG A 63 -6.07 -13.59 -2.54
N VAL A 64 -6.81 -14.68 -2.67
CA VAL A 64 -6.39 -16.05 -2.36
C VAL A 64 -6.42 -16.90 -3.63
N PRO A 65 -5.72 -18.04 -3.70
CA PRO A 65 -5.69 -18.88 -4.90
C PRO A 65 -7.09 -19.26 -5.42
N ASN A 66 -8.08 -19.40 -4.54
CA ASN A 66 -9.46 -19.72 -4.95
C ASN A 66 -10.17 -18.58 -5.71
N ASP A 67 -9.59 -17.38 -5.75
CA ASP A 67 -10.11 -16.23 -6.49
C ASP A 67 -9.59 -16.18 -7.94
N ALA A 68 -8.56 -16.98 -8.29
CA ALA A 68 -7.94 -17.02 -9.62
C ALA A 68 -8.34 -18.29 -10.39
N GLU A 69 -8.54 -18.20 -11.71
CA GLU A 69 -8.99 -19.33 -12.54
C GLU A 69 -8.07 -20.55 -12.48
N ASP A 70 -6.75 -20.34 -12.42
CA ASP A 70 -5.72 -21.38 -12.33
C ASP A 70 -5.08 -21.49 -10.94
N GLY A 71 -5.56 -20.70 -9.97
CA GLY A 71 -4.98 -20.61 -8.64
C GLY A 71 -3.67 -19.83 -8.54
N ASP A 72 -3.21 -19.19 -9.61
CA ASP A 72 -1.97 -18.42 -9.63
C ASP A 72 -2.21 -16.94 -9.32
N LEU A 73 -1.58 -16.45 -8.24
CA LEU A 73 -1.68 -15.06 -7.81
C LEU A 73 -0.53 -14.17 -8.31
N ARG A 74 0.45 -14.75 -9.01
CA ARG A 74 1.63 -14.06 -9.55
C ARG A 74 1.36 -13.09 -10.70
N PRO A 75 0.37 -13.31 -11.59
CA PRO A 75 0.08 -12.36 -12.65
C PRO A 75 -0.10 -10.94 -12.12
N MET A 76 0.33 -9.95 -12.92
CA MET A 76 0.22 -8.53 -12.61
C MET A 76 -1.20 -8.19 -12.15
N HIS A 77 -1.31 -7.52 -11.02
CA HIS A 77 -2.57 -7.08 -10.46
C HIS A 77 -2.66 -5.57 -10.41
N ARG A 78 -3.82 -5.05 -10.82
CA ARG A 78 -4.14 -3.63 -10.78
C ARG A 78 -5.23 -3.40 -9.76
N PHE A 79 -5.09 -2.34 -8.97
CA PHE A 79 -6.12 -1.87 -8.08
C PHE A 79 -6.13 -0.35 -8.06
N ALA A 80 -7.29 0.23 -7.82
CA ALA A 80 -7.46 1.68 -7.78
C ALA A 80 -8.46 2.09 -6.70
N THR A 81 -8.33 3.31 -6.21
CA THR A 81 -9.28 3.89 -5.26
C THR A 81 -9.33 5.41 -5.38
N VAL A 82 -10.51 5.99 -5.13
CA VAL A 82 -10.68 7.43 -4.99
C VAL A 82 -10.20 7.86 -3.61
N LEU A 83 -9.25 8.79 -3.55
CA LEU A 83 -8.62 9.21 -2.30
C LEU A 83 -9.56 10.03 -1.40
N PRO A 84 -9.53 9.81 -0.08
CA PRO A 84 -10.49 10.42 0.83
C PRO A 84 -10.15 11.89 1.11
N ASN A 85 -11.11 12.62 1.67
CA ASN A 85 -10.90 14.01 2.12
C ASN A 85 -9.99 14.13 3.35
N SER A 86 -9.77 13.05 4.09
CA SER A 86 -8.99 13.03 5.32
C SER A 86 -8.52 11.63 5.71
N PRO A 87 -7.43 11.51 6.48
CA PRO A 87 -6.53 12.59 6.87
C PRO A 87 -5.62 13.02 5.69
N LEU A 88 -5.22 14.30 5.67
CA LEU A 88 -4.21 14.76 4.71
C LEU A 88 -2.81 14.41 5.21
N SER A 89 -1.87 14.22 4.30
CA SER A 89 -0.45 14.16 4.60
C SER A 89 -0.03 15.40 5.40
N TYR A 90 0.67 15.16 6.50
CA TYR A 90 1.16 16.20 7.40
C TYR A 90 2.58 15.87 7.81
N SER A 91 3.47 16.87 7.83
CA SER A 91 4.87 16.69 8.22
C SER A 91 5.27 17.75 9.24
N GLY A 92 4.74 17.65 10.45
CA GLY A 92 5.09 18.52 11.57
C GLY A 92 6.33 18.05 12.33
N GLY A 93 6.79 18.88 13.26
CA GLY A 93 7.96 18.58 14.10
C GLY A 93 7.71 17.53 15.21
N ILE A 94 6.45 17.30 15.58
CA ILE A 94 6.07 16.37 16.66
C ILE A 94 5.43 15.10 16.10
N VAL A 95 4.52 15.25 15.13
CA VAL A 95 3.78 14.15 14.49
C VAL A 95 3.75 14.37 12.99
N LYS A 96 3.75 13.27 12.25
CA LYS A 96 3.55 13.22 10.80
C LYS A 96 2.41 12.26 10.49
N VAL A 97 1.68 12.53 9.43
CA VAL A 97 0.73 11.60 8.82
C VAL A 97 1.31 11.19 7.47
N ARG A 98 1.63 9.90 7.35
CA ARG A 98 2.20 9.30 6.13
C ARG A 98 1.14 8.50 5.41
N TRP A 99 1.15 8.55 4.08
CA TRP A 99 0.31 7.73 3.22
C TRP A 99 1.19 6.79 2.41
N CYS A 100 0.74 5.55 2.23
CA CYS A 100 1.37 4.60 1.34
C CYS A 100 0.35 3.65 0.70
N ALA A 101 0.68 3.18 -0.50
CA ALA A 101 0.17 1.91 -0.98
C ALA A 101 1.08 0.81 -0.40
N ARG A 102 0.50 -0.29 0.05
CA ARG A 102 1.22 -1.43 0.65
C ARG A 102 0.72 -2.71 0.02
N VAL A 103 1.66 -3.58 -0.34
CA VAL A 103 1.38 -4.97 -0.73
C VAL A 103 2.02 -5.92 0.28
N ARG A 104 1.29 -6.94 0.72
CA ARG A 104 1.76 -7.99 1.63
C ARG A 104 1.58 -9.35 0.98
N LEU A 105 2.64 -10.13 0.96
CA LEU A 105 2.69 -11.47 0.45
C LEU A 105 2.77 -12.47 1.61
N PHE A 106 1.76 -13.33 1.71
CA PHE A 106 1.68 -14.38 2.72
C PHE A 106 2.10 -15.69 2.09
N LEU A 107 3.15 -16.30 2.62
CA LEU A 107 3.70 -17.55 2.10
C LEU A 107 3.39 -18.71 3.03
N ARG A 108 3.44 -19.91 2.46
CA ARG A 108 3.45 -21.14 3.25
C ARG A 108 4.57 -21.11 4.29
N ARG A 109 4.33 -21.80 5.41
CA ARG A 109 5.23 -21.85 6.58
C ARG A 109 5.36 -20.52 7.34
N GLY A 110 4.44 -19.58 7.12
CA GLY A 110 4.30 -18.38 7.94
C GLY A 110 5.27 -17.25 7.62
N LYS A 111 6.00 -17.33 6.50
CA LYS A 111 6.83 -16.20 6.03
C LYS A 111 5.91 -15.13 5.45
N GLU A 112 6.13 -13.88 5.86
CA GLU A 112 5.47 -12.71 5.31
C GLU A 112 6.52 -11.77 4.70
N LEU A 113 6.16 -11.14 3.59
CA LEU A 113 6.92 -10.06 2.98
C LEU A 113 5.98 -8.92 2.68
N PHE A 114 6.49 -7.70 2.74
CA PHE A 114 5.71 -6.54 2.34
C PHE A 114 6.59 -5.52 1.63
N PHE A 115 5.94 -4.71 0.82
CA PHE A 115 6.55 -3.55 0.17
C PHE A 115 5.59 -2.38 0.28
N GLU A 116 6.15 -1.19 0.51
CA GLU A 116 5.39 0.05 0.62
C GLU A 116 5.89 1.06 -0.41
N GLN A 117 4.95 1.69 -1.10
CA GLN A 117 5.20 2.82 -1.97
C GLN A 117 4.55 4.06 -1.33
N PRO A 118 5.34 4.94 -0.67
CA PRO A 118 4.83 6.17 -0.11
C PRO A 118 4.32 7.13 -1.19
N PHE A 119 3.33 7.94 -0.83
CA PHE A 119 2.83 9.06 -1.64
C PHE A 119 2.31 10.20 -0.75
N HIS A 120 1.98 11.33 -1.36
CA HIS A 120 1.44 12.49 -0.66
C HIS A 120 -0.02 12.73 -1.02
N LEU A 121 -0.91 12.81 -0.01
CA LEU A 121 -2.31 13.20 -0.15
C LEU A 121 -2.56 14.58 0.44
N GLY A 122 -2.87 15.54 -0.42
CA GLY A 122 -3.04 16.94 -0.10
C GLY A 122 -1.77 17.57 0.45
N ALA A 123 -1.92 18.80 0.92
CA ALA A 123 -0.89 19.48 1.70
C ALA A 123 -1.56 20.37 2.74
N VAL A 124 -1.30 20.10 4.01
CA VAL A 124 -1.53 21.10 5.07
C VAL A 124 -0.30 21.99 5.08
N ALA A 125 -0.48 23.30 4.90
CA ALA A 125 0.63 24.24 4.96
C ALA A 125 1.38 24.08 6.30
N PRO A 126 2.73 24.00 6.31
CA PRO A 126 3.48 23.92 7.55
C PRO A 126 3.19 25.17 8.38
N ILE A 127 2.83 24.99 9.66
CA ILE A 127 2.72 26.09 10.61
C ILE A 127 4.10 26.73 10.74
N ARG A 128 4.24 27.99 10.31
CA ARG A 128 5.41 28.80 10.64
C ARG A 128 5.29 29.18 12.11
N ILE A 129 6.19 28.66 12.95
CA ILE A 129 6.39 29.11 14.34
C ILE A 129 7.35 30.29 14.30
#